data_AF-A0AAD4RD66-F1
#
_entry.id   AF-A0AAD4RD66-F1
#
_cell.length_a   1.000
_cell.length_b   1.000
_cell.length_c   1.000
_cell.angle_alpha   90.00
_cell.angle_beta   90.00
_cell.angle_gamma   90.00
#
_symmetry.space_group_name_H-M   'P 1'
#
loop_
_entity.id
_entity.type
_entity.pdbx_description
1 polymer ?
#
loop_
_entity_poly.entity_id
_entity_poly.type
_entity_poly.pdbx_seq_one_letter_code
_entity_poly.pdbx_strand_id
1 'polypeptide(L)'
;MEKNRAVIRELLKFEFELGHTVKEPIENINRAMEAGTVSRTTAYEWFSKFKSGNMTIEDNPRSGRPREVDRDAVVNAVEDTFTIFISEKLIYPIFYWAIL
;
A
#
# COMPACT_ATOMS: atom_id res chain seq x y z
N MET A 1 17.70 18.39 15.54
CA MET A 1 16.64 17.76 16.37
C MET A 1 16.29 16.43 15.74
N GLU A 2 16.35 15.33 16.48
CA GLU A 2 15.99 14.01 15.96
C GLU A 2 14.48 13.95 15.71
N LYS A 3 14.07 13.82 14.44
CA LYS A 3 12.67 13.72 14.04
C LYS A 3 12.14 12.35 14.40
N ASN A 4 11.67 12.17 15.63
CA ASN A 4 11.02 10.93 16.04
C ASN A 4 9.65 10.82 15.36
N ARG A 5 9.60 10.06 14.27
CA ARG A 5 8.37 9.86 13.46
C ARG A 5 7.25 9.22 14.26
N ALA A 6 7.56 8.37 15.24
CA ALA A 6 6.55 7.75 16.09
C ALA A 6 5.81 8.79 16.93
N VAL A 7 6.55 9.73 17.55
CA VAL A 7 5.99 10.84 18.33
C VAL A 7 5.07 11.70 17.47
N ILE A 8 5.48 12.03 16.25
CA ILE A 8 4.65 12.83 15.33
C ILE A 8 3.31 12.14 15.04
N ARG A 9 3.34 10.83 14.81
CA ARG A 9 2.14 10.03 14.51
C ARG A 9 1.24 9.87 15.74
N GLU A 10 1.82 9.78 16.92
CA GLU A 10 1.10 9.76 18.19
C GLU A 10 0.38 11.09 18.44
N LEU A 11 1.04 12.23 18.19
CA LEU A 11 0.42 13.56 18.24
C LEU A 11 -0.72 13.70 17.23
N LEU A 12 -0.54 13.22 16.00
CA LEU A 12 -1.60 13.21 14.98
C LEU A 12 -2.81 12.36 15.41
N LYS A 13 -2.56 11.24 16.08
CA LYS A 13 -3.62 10.38 16.63
C LYS A 13 -4.37 11.08 17.76
N PHE A 14 -3.65 11.71 18.68
CA PHE A 14 -4.24 12.48 19.78
C PHE A 14 -5.15 13.59 19.24
N GLU A 15 -4.67 14.38 18.27
CA GLU A 15 -5.46 15.44 17.64
C GLU A 15 -6.69 14.90 16.87
N PHE A 16 -6.57 13.70 16.27
CA PHE A 16 -7.71 13.02 15.65
C PHE A 16 -8.77 12.60 16.68
N GLU A 17 -8.35 12.06 17.83
CA GLU A 17 -9.25 11.68 18.93
C GLU A 17 -9.94 12.89 19.57
N LEU A 18 -9.31 14.06 19.54
CA LEU A 18 -9.95 15.34 19.91
C LEU A 18 -11.04 15.79 18.92
N GLY A 19 -11.15 15.15 17.76
CA GLY A 19 -12.13 15.50 16.73
C GLY A 19 -11.72 16.67 15.84
N HIS A 20 -10.45 17.08 15.90
CA HIS A 20 -9.92 18.18 15.09
C HIS A 20 -9.85 17.80 13.60
N THR A 21 -9.93 18.82 12.75
CA THR A 21 -9.75 18.67 11.31
C THR A 21 -8.26 18.72 10.97
N VAL A 22 -7.80 17.94 9.98
CA VAL A 22 -6.39 17.79 9.54
C VAL A 22 -5.55 19.09 9.53
N LYS A 23 -6.15 20.26 9.27
CA LYS A 23 -5.45 21.55 9.27
C LYS A 23 -4.90 21.93 10.66
N GLU A 24 -5.69 21.74 11.71
CA GLU A 24 -5.36 22.12 13.08
C GLU A 24 -4.12 21.36 13.61
N PRO A 25 -4.00 20.02 13.49
CA PRO A 25 -2.79 19.29 13.86
C PRO A 25 -1.55 19.75 13.10
N ILE A 26 -1.67 20.07 11.80
CA ILE A 26 -0.53 20.53 11.01
C ILE A 26 0.02 21.85 11.60
N GLU A 27 -0.87 22.79 11.92
CA GLU A 27 -0.49 24.07 12.48
C GLU A 27 0.04 23.93 13.91
N ASN A 28 -0.64 23.15 14.76
CA ASN A 28 -0.26 22.94 16.16
C ASN A 28 1.10 22.25 16.28
N ILE A 29 1.32 21.15 15.54
CA ILE A 29 2.56 20.38 15.62
C ILE A 29 3.73 21.18 15.04
N ASN A 30 3.53 21.86 13.90
CA ASN A 30 4.59 22.68 13.31
C ASN A 30 4.92 23.92 14.16
N ARG A 31 3.98 24.42 14.94
CA ARG A 31 4.22 25.52 15.90
C ARG A 31 4.97 25.03 17.15
N ALA A 32 4.64 23.84 17.65
CA ALA A 32 5.22 23.30 18.87
C ALA A 32 6.64 22.72 18.68
N MET A 33 6.92 22.12 17.52
CA MET A 33 8.20 21.45 17.25
C MET A 33 9.11 22.32 16.36
N GLU A 34 8.79 22.40 15.07
CA GLU A 34 9.51 23.18 14.08
C GLU A 34 8.63 23.35 12.83
N ALA A 35 8.82 24.44 12.09
CA ALA A 35 8.15 24.61 10.80
C ALA A 35 8.51 23.44 9.87
N GLY A 36 7.49 22.76 9.34
CA GLY A 36 7.67 21.63 8.42
C GLY A 36 8.02 20.30 9.09
N THR A 37 7.77 20.14 10.39
CA THR A 37 7.77 18.83 11.06
C THR A 37 6.76 17.88 10.43
N VAL A 38 5.53 18.34 10.20
CA VAL A 38 4.45 17.59 9.56
C VAL A 38 4.11 18.22 8.21
N SER A 39 4.20 17.41 7.16
CA SER A 39 3.70 17.79 5.84
C SER A 39 2.19 17.58 5.75
N ARG A 40 1.54 18.35 4.86
CA ARG A 40 0.11 18.18 4.57
C ARG A 40 -0.20 16.75 4.16
N THR A 41 0.54 16.20 3.20
CA THR A 41 0.35 14.84 2.69
C THR A 41 0.40 13.80 3.82
N THR A 42 1.41 13.88 4.69
CA THR A 42 1.55 12.97 5.83
C THR A 42 0.35 13.04 6.78
N ALA A 43 -0.12 14.25 7.14
CA ALA A 43 -1.27 14.40 8.01
C ALA A 43 -2.55 13.79 7.40
N TYR A 44 -2.79 13.98 6.10
CA TYR A 44 -3.96 13.40 5.41
C TYR A 44 -3.90 11.87 5.35
N GLU A 45 -2.74 11.28 5.09
CA GLU A 45 -2.56 9.83 5.06
C GLU A 45 -2.89 9.21 6.43
N TRP A 46 -2.34 9.78 7.51
CA TRP A 46 -2.59 9.30 8.88
C TRP A 46 -4.04 9.50 9.30
N PHE A 47 -4.64 10.65 9.00
CA PHE A 47 -6.06 10.88 9.28
C PHE A 47 -6.97 9.93 8.50
N SER A 48 -6.61 9.58 7.26
CA SER A 48 -7.36 8.59 6.48
C SER A 48 -7.25 7.20 7.10
N LYS A 49 -6.06 6.82 7.58
CA LYS A 49 -5.81 5.56 8.29
C LYS A 49 -6.62 5.48 9.59
N PHE A 50 -6.69 6.56 10.36
CA PHE A 50 -7.49 6.61 11.59
C PHE A 50 -9.00 6.55 11.29
N LYS A 51 -9.45 7.24 10.24
CA LYS A 51 -10.85 7.15 9.77
C LYS A 51 -11.25 5.75 9.31
N SER A 52 -10.32 4.96 8.78
CA SER A 52 -10.56 3.56 8.43
C SER A 52 -10.55 2.62 9.65
N GLY A 53 -10.48 3.15 10.87
CA GLY A 53 -10.46 2.38 12.12
C GLY A 53 -9.09 1.82 12.49
N ASN A 54 -8.03 2.13 11.72
CA ASN A 54 -6.69 1.65 12.01
C ASN A 54 -5.93 2.67 12.88
N MET A 55 -5.94 2.44 14.19
CA MET A 55 -5.35 3.32 15.21
C MET A 55 -3.89 2.98 15.57
N THR A 56 -3.22 2.14 14.77
CA THR A 56 -1.82 1.76 15.00
C THR A 56 -0.88 2.83 14.50
N ILE A 57 0.08 3.24 15.33
CA ILE A 57 1.08 4.29 15.06
C ILE A 57 2.30 3.71 14.34
N GLU A 58 2.51 2.42 14.50
CA GLU A 58 3.61 1.66 13.89
C GLU A 58 3.42 1.53 12.39
N ASP A 59 4.55 1.50 11.67
CA ASP A 59 4.54 1.10 10.26
C ASP A 59 4.26 -0.40 10.18
N ASN A 60 3.43 -0.78 9.20
CA ASN A 60 3.34 -2.17 8.82
C ASN A 60 4.73 -2.68 8.42
N PRO A 61 5.02 -3.97 8.66
CA PRO A 61 6.25 -4.57 8.16
C PRO A 61 6.37 -4.26 6.66
N ARG A 62 7.52 -3.70 6.27
CA ARG A 62 7.77 -3.40 4.86
C ARG A 62 7.70 -4.71 4.11
N SER A 63 6.93 -4.76 3.02
CA SER A 63 7.07 -5.82 2.04
C SER A 63 8.49 -5.74 1.49
N GLY A 64 9.35 -6.62 1.97
CA GLY A 64 10.68 -6.78 1.43
C GLY A 64 10.62 -7.36 0.02
N ARG A 65 11.77 -7.36 -0.67
CA ARG A 65 11.93 -8.20 -1.84
C ARG A 65 11.82 -9.67 -1.38
N PRO A 66 10.94 -10.50 -1.98
CA PRO A 66 10.90 -11.92 -1.64
C PRO A 66 12.29 -12.52 -1.87
N ARG A 67 12.85 -13.13 -0.82
CA ARG A 67 14.20 -13.71 -0.85
C ARG A 67 14.24 -15.01 -1.65
N GLU A 68 13.11 -15.69 -1.71
CA GLU A 68 12.92 -16.94 -2.43
C GLU A 68 11.79 -16.74 -3.44
N VAL A 69 12.05 -17.14 -4.68
CA VAL A 69 11.05 -17.21 -5.73
C VAL A 69 10.59 -18.66 -5.76
N ASP A 70 9.28 -18.87 -5.59
CA ASP A 70 8.67 -20.16 -5.80
C ASP A 70 8.81 -20.54 -7.28
N ARG A 71 9.76 -21.42 -7.58
CA ARG A 71 10.04 -21.85 -8.94
C ARG A 71 8.87 -22.63 -9.54
N ASP A 72 8.14 -23.38 -8.73
CA ASP A 72 7.03 -24.20 -9.20
C ASP A 72 5.86 -23.29 -9.59
N ALA A 73 5.57 -22.26 -8.79
CA ALA A 73 4.59 -21.24 -9.18
C ALA A 73 4.96 -20.50 -10.47
N VAL A 74 6.25 -20.21 -10.68
CA VAL A 74 6.73 -19.54 -11.91
C VAL A 74 6.63 -20.48 -13.12
N VAL A 75 7.04 -21.74 -12.99
CA VAL A 75 6.94 -22.73 -14.06
C VAL A 75 5.47 -22.97 -14.44
N ASN A 76 4.60 -23.18 -13.46
CA ASN A 76 3.16 -23.37 -13.70
C ASN A 76 2.54 -22.16 -14.41
N ALA A 77 2.85 -20.93 -13.98
CA ALA A 77 2.34 -19.73 -14.64
C ALA A 77 2.81 -19.62 -16.09
N VAL A 78 4.06 -20.02 -16.38
CA VAL A 78 4.60 -20.04 -17.74
C VAL A 78 3.91 -21.13 -18.56
N GLU A 79 3.80 -22.36 -18.06
CA GLU A 79 3.13 -23.48 -18.73
C GLU A 79 1.65 -23.19 -18.99
N ASP A 80 0.95 -22.57 -18.05
CA ASP A 80 -0.45 -22.15 -18.21
C ASP A 80 -0.59 -21.13 -19.34
N THR A 81 0.31 -20.13 -19.41
CA THR A 81 0.29 -19.15 -20.51
C THR A 81 0.54 -19.80 -21.87
N PHE A 82 1.48 -20.76 -21.95
CA PHE A 82 1.73 -21.52 -23.17
C PHE A 82 0.54 -22.40 -23.55
N THR A 83 -0.11 -23.03 -22.58
CA THR A 83 -1.26 -23.92 -22.81
C THR A 83 -2.49 -23.14 -23.27
N ILE A 84 -2.78 -21.99 -22.64
CA ILE A 84 -3.85 -21.08 -23.07
C ILE A 84 -3.57 -20.57 -24.48
N PHE A 85 -2.34 -20.13 -24.76
CA PHE A 85 -1.96 -19.65 -26.08
C PHE A 85 -2.11 -20.73 -27.17
N ILE A 86 -1.62 -21.95 -26.91
CA ILE A 86 -1.72 -23.07 -27.87
C ILE A 86 -3.18 -23.45 -28.09
N SER A 87 -3.99 -23.54 -27.03
CA SER A 87 -5.40 -23.88 -27.16
C SER A 87 -6.15 -22.84 -27.99
N GLU A 88 -6.09 -21.55 -27.63
CA GLU A 88 -6.82 -20.46 -28.29
C GLU A 88 -6.36 -20.15 -29.72
N LYS A 89 -5.04 -20.18 -29.96
CA LYS A 89 -4.47 -19.67 -31.22
C LYS A 89 -4.04 -20.75 -32.21
N LEU A 90 -3.83 -21.99 -31.77
CA LEU A 90 -3.31 -23.06 -32.63
C LEU A 90 -4.28 -24.25 -32.73
N ILE A 91 -4.80 -24.76 -31.62
CA ILE A 91 -5.62 -25.99 -31.63
C ILE A 91 -7.06 -25.69 -32.02
N TYR A 92 -7.73 -24.72 -31.38
CA TYR A 92 -9.13 -24.39 -31.68
C TYR A 92 -9.37 -23.96 -33.15
N PRO A 93 -8.52 -23.14 -33.79
CA PRO A 93 -8.73 -22.75 -35.19
C PRO A 93 -8.60 -23.93 -36.16
N ILE A 94 -7.68 -24.87 -35.92
CA ILE A 94 -7.46 -26.03 -36.79
C ILE A 94 -8.59 -27.04 -36.63
N PHE A 95 -8.99 -27.33 -35.39
CA PHE A 95 -10.07 -28.29 -35.11
C PHE A 95 -11.45 -27.78 -35.55
N TYR A 96 -11.72 -26.48 -35.44
CA TYR A 96 -13.00 -25.91 -35.85
C TYR A 96 -13.18 -25.90 -37.39
N TRP A 97 -12.10 -25.79 -38.16
CA TRP A 97 -12.13 -25.90 -39.63
C TRP A 97 -12.25 -27.32 -40.17
N ALA A 98 -12.00 -28.34 -39.34
CA ALA A 98 -12.09 -29.75 -39.74
C ALA A 98 -13.48 -30.37 -39.49
N ILE A 99 -14.34 -29.67 -38.74
CA ILE A 99 -15.70 -30.13 -38.37
C ILE A 99 -16.78 -29.41 -39.21
N LEU A 100 -16.40 -28.48 -40.09
CA LEU A 100 -17.28 -27.80 -41.07
C LEU A 100 -16.99 -28.30 -42.49
#